data_AF-A0A3D1PKI8-F1
#
_entry.id   AF-A0A3D1PKI8-F1
#
_cell.length_a   1.000
_cell.length_b   1.000
_cell.length_c   1.000
_cell.angle_alpha   90.00
_cell.angle_beta   90.00
_cell.angle_gamma   90.00
#
_symmetry.space_group_name_H-M   'P 1'
#
loop_
_entity.id
_entity.type
_entity.pdbx_description
1 polymer ?
#
loop_
_entity_poly.entity_id
_entity_poly.type
_entity_poly.pdbx_seq_one_letter_code
_entity_poly.pdbx_strand_id
1 'polypeptide(L)'
;MKKEIIKIIVVAFVLTIILSTISLGKYFNKTKINVNSGVAIPIIKLEGEQKLIINNNQENKVYNLAVKNYDENEQITQVELEYYIEIISKKNDDINFKIYKEKKELNINNNKTEKFLLTKENKQQDNYKIEILLNKKISEDILQNVEIKVYSEQKNKEEVKE
;
A
#
# COMPACT_ATOMS: atom_id res chain seq x y z
N MET A 1 -17.03 -64.03 -49.46
CA MET A 1 -15.85 -63.97 -48.55
C MET A 1 -15.07 -62.67 -48.60
N LYS A 2 -14.11 -62.41 -49.52
CA LYS A 2 -13.24 -61.20 -49.44
C LYS A 2 -14.01 -59.87 -49.40
N LYS A 3 -15.05 -59.71 -50.21
CA LYS A 3 -15.90 -58.49 -50.25
C LYS A 3 -16.76 -58.31 -48.99
N GLU A 4 -17.22 -59.40 -48.37
CA GLU A 4 -18.01 -59.34 -47.12
C GLU A 4 -17.11 -58.98 -45.93
N ILE A 5 -15.89 -59.56 -45.90
CA ILE A 5 -14.87 -59.21 -44.91
C ILE A 5 -14.48 -57.73 -45.01
N ILE A 6 -14.30 -57.21 -46.23
CA ILE A 6 -14.03 -55.77 -46.44
C ILE A 6 -15.18 -54.90 -45.94
N LYS A 7 -16.44 -55.28 -46.19
CA LYS A 7 -17.61 -54.55 -45.67
C LYS A 7 -17.63 -54.52 -44.15
N ILE A 8 -17.32 -55.64 -43.49
CA ILE A 8 -17.26 -55.73 -42.02
C ILE A 8 -16.15 -54.82 -41.47
N ILE A 9 -14.97 -54.80 -42.10
CA ILE A 9 -13.85 -53.94 -41.69
C ILE A 9 -14.22 -52.46 -41.80
N VAL A 10 -14.89 -52.06 -42.90
CA VAL A 10 -15.34 -50.67 -43.09
C VAL A 10 -16.34 -50.26 -42.01
N VAL A 11 -17.30 -51.13 -41.68
CA VAL A 11 -18.29 -50.86 -40.63
C VAL A 11 -17.62 -50.75 -39.25
N ALA A 12 -16.68 -51.64 -38.93
CA ALA A 12 -15.92 -51.59 -37.69
C ALA A 12 -15.11 -50.28 -37.57
N PHE A 13 -14.49 -49.84 -38.66
CA PHE A 13 -13.71 -48.60 -38.68
C PHE A 13 -14.59 -47.37 -38.40
N VAL A 14 -15.76 -47.27 -39.05
CA VAL A 14 -16.72 -46.19 -38.81
C VAL A 14 -17.19 -46.17 -37.35
N LEU A 15 -17.47 -47.34 -36.77
CA LEU A 15 -17.86 -47.47 -35.35
C LEU A 15 -16.76 -46.96 -34.39
N THR A 16 -15.49 -47.25 -34.67
CA THR A 16 -14.38 -46.76 -33.82
C THR A 16 -14.22 -45.25 -33.83
N ILE A 17 -14.49 -44.59 -34.96
CA ILE A 17 -14.46 -43.12 -35.07
C ILE A 17 -15.60 -42.50 -34.25
N ILE A 18 -16.80 -43.08 -34.30
CA ILE A 18 -17.95 -42.59 -33.54
C ILE A 18 -17.68 -42.75 -32.03
N LEU A 19 -17.17 -43.91 -31.59
CA LEU A 19 -16.90 -44.17 -30.17
C LEU A 19 -15.77 -43.28 -29.60
N SER A 20 -14.75 -42.95 -30.39
CA SER A 20 -13.65 -42.10 -29.94
C SER A 20 -14.08 -40.65 -29.70
N THR A 21 -14.94 -40.09 -30.58
CA THR A 21 -15.47 -38.72 -30.40
C THR A 21 -16.33 -38.55 -29.15
N ILE A 22 -17.11 -39.57 -28.76
CA ILE A 22 -17.92 -39.55 -27.53
C ILE A 22 -17.04 -39.53 -26.28
N SER A 23 -15.88 -40.21 -26.32
CA SER A 23 -14.95 -40.28 -25.20
C SER A 23 -14.22 -38.95 -24.98
N LEU A 24 -13.68 -38.33 -26.04
CA LEU A 24 -12.96 -37.04 -25.93
C LEU A 24 -13.85 -35.90 -25.39
N GLY A 25 -15.15 -35.88 -25.72
CA GLY A 25 -16.08 -34.88 -25.21
C GLY A 25 -16.27 -34.88 -23.68
N LYS A 26 -15.94 -35.98 -23.00
CA LYS A 26 -16.08 -36.13 -21.54
C LYS A 26 -14.82 -35.74 -20.75
N TYR A 27 -13.67 -35.58 -21.43
CA TYR A 27 -12.39 -35.28 -20.78
C TYR A 27 -12.03 -33.79 -20.75
N PHE A 28 -12.84 -32.91 -21.34
CA PHE A 28 -12.78 -31.48 -21.07
C PHE A 28 -13.47 -31.19 -19.73
N ASN A 29 -12.91 -31.74 -18.64
CA ASN A 29 -13.21 -31.24 -17.31
C ASN A 29 -12.76 -29.78 -17.28
N LYS A 30 -13.73 -28.86 -17.34
CA LYS A 30 -13.51 -27.47 -16.92
C LYS A 30 -13.19 -27.53 -15.44
N THR A 31 -11.92 -27.70 -15.10
CA THR A 31 -11.42 -27.31 -13.79
C THR A 31 -11.71 -25.82 -13.67
N LYS A 32 -12.75 -25.48 -12.92
CA LYS A 32 -12.95 -24.11 -12.44
C LYS A 32 -11.81 -23.85 -11.45
N ILE A 33 -10.68 -23.40 -11.99
CA ILE A 33 -9.60 -22.86 -11.17
C ILE A 33 -10.16 -21.56 -10.61
N ASN A 34 -10.50 -21.58 -9.31
CA ASN A 34 -10.92 -20.38 -8.61
C ASN A 34 -9.64 -19.58 -8.33
N VAL A 35 -9.21 -18.79 -9.31
CA VAL A 35 -8.12 -17.84 -9.12
C VAL A 35 -8.69 -16.75 -8.21
N ASN A 36 -8.34 -16.79 -6.92
CA ASN A 36 -8.67 -15.72 -6.00
C ASN A 36 -7.80 -14.50 -6.37
N SER A 37 -8.22 -13.77 -7.40
CA SER A 37 -7.61 -12.51 -7.84
C SER A 37 -8.06 -11.39 -6.89
N GLY A 38 -7.74 -11.56 -5.61
CA GLY A 38 -7.89 -10.50 -4.62
C GLY A 38 -6.79 -9.47 -4.84
N VAL A 39 -7.17 -8.20 -4.97
CA VAL A 39 -6.20 -7.09 -4.89
C VAL A 39 -5.63 -7.09 -3.48
N ALA A 40 -4.31 -7.15 -3.36
CA ALA A 40 -3.66 -7.13 -2.05
C ALA A 40 -3.97 -5.81 -1.33
N ILE A 41 -4.39 -5.90 -0.07
CA ILE A 41 -4.94 -4.79 0.70
C ILE A 41 -3.79 -4.05 1.40
N PRO A 42 -3.52 -2.78 1.05
CA PRO A 42 -2.57 -1.94 1.80
C PRO A 42 -3.20 -1.49 3.11
N ILE A 43 -2.43 -1.52 4.20
CA ILE A 43 -2.86 -1.01 5.50
C ILE A 43 -1.84 0.03 5.98
N ILE A 44 -2.32 1.27 6.18
CA ILE A 44 -1.59 2.34 6.84
C ILE A 44 -2.53 3.03 7.84
N LYS A 45 -2.09 3.19 9.08
CA LYS A 45 -2.85 3.84 10.15
C LYS A 45 -2.00 4.94 10.80
N LEU A 46 -2.66 6.03 11.16
CA LEU A 46 -2.04 7.18 11.83
C LEU A 46 -2.61 7.30 13.23
N GLU A 47 -1.73 7.47 14.21
CA GLU A 47 -2.11 7.80 15.59
C GLU A 47 -1.42 9.09 15.99
N GLY A 48 -2.19 10.05 16.53
CA GLY A 48 -1.73 11.39 16.88
C GLY A 48 -2.54 12.50 16.22
N GLU A 49 -2.36 13.73 16.70
CA GLU A 49 -3.05 14.91 16.15
C GLU A 49 -2.49 15.27 14.77
N GLN A 50 -3.36 15.28 13.76
CA GLN A 50 -2.98 15.63 12.38
C GLN A 50 -3.28 17.09 12.04
N LYS A 51 -4.20 17.74 12.77
CA LYS A 51 -4.61 19.12 12.55
C LYS A 51 -4.29 19.93 13.79
N LEU A 52 -3.43 20.91 13.61
CA LEU A 52 -2.83 21.68 14.68
C LEU A 52 -3.18 23.14 14.49
N ILE A 53 -3.55 23.78 15.59
CA ILE A 53 -3.77 25.23 15.64
C ILE A 53 -2.58 25.84 16.38
N ILE A 54 -1.84 26.68 15.67
CA ILE A 54 -0.73 27.44 16.21
C ILE A 54 -1.25 28.83 16.57
N ASN A 55 -0.96 29.25 17.79
CA ASN A 55 -1.18 30.60 18.26
C ASN A 55 0.11 31.20 18.85
N ASN A 56 0.13 32.53 18.94
CA ASN A 56 1.30 33.30 19.32
C ASN A 56 1.60 33.27 20.85
N ASN A 57 0.66 32.78 21.66
CA ASN A 57 0.78 32.73 23.11
C ASN A 57 1.44 31.44 23.62
N GLN A 58 1.94 30.57 22.73
CA GLN A 58 2.44 29.25 23.11
C GLN A 58 3.91 29.09 22.72
N GLU A 59 4.71 28.67 23.70
CA GLU A 59 6.08 28.20 23.49
C GLU A 59 6.13 27.04 22.49
N ASN A 60 7.33 26.73 21.98
CA ASN A 60 7.59 25.63 21.04
C ASN A 60 6.76 24.38 21.39
N LYS A 61 5.90 23.96 20.47
CA LYS A 61 5.04 22.81 20.68
C LYS A 61 5.65 21.55 20.11
N VAL A 62 5.42 20.45 20.82
CA VAL A 62 5.85 19.12 20.45
C VAL A 62 4.62 18.26 20.19
N TYR A 63 4.60 17.61 19.03
CA TYR A 63 3.54 16.70 18.61
C TYR A 63 4.10 15.32 18.32
N ASN A 64 3.40 14.28 18.75
CA ASN A 64 3.78 12.91 18.48
C ASN A 64 2.85 12.33 17.41
N LEU A 65 3.43 11.70 16.40
CA LEU A 65 2.73 11.00 15.33
C LEU A 65 3.29 9.59 15.21
N ALA A 66 2.43 8.58 15.15
CA ALA A 66 2.82 7.22 14.82
C ALA A 66 2.21 6.79 13.48
N VAL A 67 3.03 6.21 12.62
CA VAL A 67 2.63 5.61 11.35
C VAL A 67 2.74 4.09 11.48
N LYS A 68 1.64 3.38 11.27
CA LYS A 68 1.54 1.92 11.49
C LYS A 68 1.16 1.20 10.23
N ASN A 69 1.64 -0.03 10.09
CA ASN A 69 1.27 -0.93 8.99
C ASN A 69 0.19 -1.96 9.37
N TYR A 70 -0.46 -1.80 10.53
CA TYR A 70 -1.48 -2.72 11.02
C TYR A 70 -2.72 -1.99 11.52
N ASP A 71 -3.86 -2.68 11.49
CA ASP A 71 -5.15 -2.17 11.92
C ASP A 71 -5.46 -2.46 13.41
N GLU A 72 -6.65 -2.06 13.85
CA GLU A 72 -7.14 -2.24 15.22
C GLU A 72 -7.32 -3.72 15.59
N ASN A 73 -7.46 -4.61 14.60
CA ASN A 73 -7.54 -6.06 14.75
C ASN A 73 -6.18 -6.75 14.58
N GLU A 74 -5.09 -5.96 14.57
CA GLU A 74 -3.73 -6.44 14.42
C GLU A 74 -3.38 -7.04 13.04
N GLN A 75 -4.21 -6.82 12.02
CA GLN A 75 -3.94 -7.26 10.65
C GLN A 75 -2.88 -6.39 10.01
N ILE A 76 -1.80 -7.00 9.53
CA ILE A 76 -0.68 -6.31 8.87
C ILE A 76 -1.00 -6.10 7.39
N THR A 77 -0.48 -5.01 6.81
CA THR A 77 -0.51 -4.74 5.37
C THR A 77 -0.06 -5.94 4.55
N GLN A 78 -0.75 -6.22 3.43
CA GLN A 78 -0.40 -7.34 2.55
C GLN A 78 0.71 -6.99 1.54
N VAL A 79 1.05 -5.71 1.45
CA VAL A 79 2.01 -5.13 0.51
C VAL A 79 3.01 -4.24 1.23
N GLU A 80 4.20 -4.13 0.67
CA GLU A 80 5.17 -3.12 1.12
C GLU A 80 4.69 -1.73 0.71
N LEU A 81 4.80 -0.78 1.63
CA LEU A 81 4.38 0.61 1.40
C LEU A 81 5.58 1.53 1.57
N GLU A 82 5.84 2.36 0.57
CA GLU A 82 6.69 3.54 0.73
C GLU A 82 5.82 4.71 1.17
N TYR A 83 6.27 5.47 2.16
CA TYR A 83 5.52 6.62 2.65
C TYR A 83 6.41 7.79 3.04
N TYR A 84 5.86 9.00 3.05
CA TYR A 84 6.53 10.20 3.56
C TYR A 84 5.54 11.10 4.30
N ILE A 85 6.07 11.97 5.16
CA ILE A 85 5.29 12.95 5.92
C ILE A 85 5.41 14.30 5.22
N GLU A 86 4.29 14.98 5.00
CA GLU A 86 4.21 16.36 4.50
C GLU A 86 3.53 17.26 5.54
N ILE A 87 4.14 18.43 5.79
CA ILE A 87 3.53 19.47 6.62
C ILE A 87 2.90 20.52 5.71
N ILE A 88 1.57 20.61 5.75
CA ILE A 88 0.78 21.59 5.02
C ILE A 88 0.50 22.76 5.95
N SER A 89 1.07 23.91 5.62
CA SER A 89 0.84 25.16 6.33
C SER A 89 0.71 26.30 5.31
N LYS A 90 0.01 27.38 5.68
CA LYS A 90 0.11 28.62 4.89
C LYS A 90 1.58 29.06 4.85
N LYS A 91 2.05 29.49 3.68
CA LYS A 91 3.42 29.95 3.50
C LYS A 91 3.65 31.16 4.40
N ASN A 92 4.35 30.95 5.50
CA ASN A 92 4.74 31.98 6.45
C ASN A 92 6.15 31.66 6.93
N ASP A 93 7.08 32.58 6.73
CA ASP A 93 8.50 32.42 7.08
C ASP A 93 8.73 32.45 8.61
N ASP A 94 7.69 32.74 9.39
CA ASP A 94 7.74 32.82 10.86
C ASP A 94 7.61 31.45 11.56
N ILE A 95 7.26 30.38 10.83
CA ILE A 95 7.08 29.04 11.40
C ILE A 95 8.03 28.05 10.76
N ASN A 96 8.85 27.44 11.59
CA ASN A 96 9.77 26.37 11.22
C ASN A 96 9.32 25.04 11.82
N PHE A 97 9.62 23.95 11.13
CA PHE A 97 9.29 22.60 11.57
C PHE A 97 10.53 21.75 11.66
N LYS A 98 10.61 20.92 12.69
CA LYS A 98 11.59 19.85 12.80
C LYS A 98 10.89 18.53 13.06
N ILE A 99 11.30 17.48 12.37
CA ILE A 99 10.74 16.14 12.55
C ILE A 99 11.88 15.23 13.01
N TYR A 100 11.60 14.45 14.05
CA TYR A 100 12.53 13.48 14.61
C TYR A 100 11.95 12.08 14.51
N LYS A 101 12.77 11.11 14.11
CA LYS A 101 12.50 9.68 14.24
C LYS A 101 13.59 9.08 15.13
N GLU A 102 13.20 8.38 16.20
CA GLU A 102 14.15 7.71 17.12
C GLU A 102 15.30 8.63 17.60
N LYS A 103 14.99 9.89 17.93
CA LYS A 103 15.94 10.96 18.35
C LYS A 103 16.84 11.54 17.25
N LYS A 104 16.77 11.03 16.02
CA LYS A 104 17.47 11.62 14.87
C LYS A 104 16.58 12.66 14.20
N GLU A 105 17.11 13.88 14.02
CA GLU A 105 16.47 14.92 13.21
C GLU A 105 16.48 14.49 11.73
N LEU A 106 15.32 14.54 11.08
CA LEU A 106 15.17 14.23 9.67
C LEU A 106 15.42 15.47 8.83
N ASN A 107 15.99 15.27 7.65
CA ASN A 107 16.05 16.33 6.65
C ASN A 107 14.65 16.56 6.07
N ILE A 108 14.25 17.82 5.98
CA ILE A 108 12.96 18.24 5.43
C ILE A 108 13.22 19.15 4.24
N ASN A 109 12.72 18.77 3.08
CA ASN A 109 12.80 19.59 1.86
C ASN A 109 11.39 19.88 1.37
N ASN A 110 11.05 21.15 1.15
CA ASN A 110 9.71 21.60 0.79
C ASN A 110 8.62 21.00 1.71
N ASN A 111 8.87 21.06 3.02
CA ASN A 111 7.99 20.52 4.07
C ASN A 111 7.72 19.00 3.99
N LYS A 112 8.56 18.25 3.27
CA LYS A 112 8.47 16.79 3.14
C LYS A 112 9.68 16.09 3.71
N THR A 113 9.46 14.95 4.35
CA THR A 113 10.53 14.03 4.74
C THR A 113 11.03 13.23 3.54
N GLU A 114 12.14 12.53 3.72
CA GLU A 114 12.47 11.37 2.89
C GLU A 114 11.38 10.28 2.98
N LYS A 115 11.43 9.32 2.05
CA LYS A 115 10.54 8.16 2.07
C LYS A 115 11.03 7.12 3.07
N PHE A 116 10.08 6.47 3.73
CA PHE A 116 10.27 5.35 4.64
C PHE A 116 9.52 4.13 4.12
N LEU A 117 9.95 2.94 4.54
CA LEU A 117 9.36 1.67 4.16
C LEU A 117 8.57 1.08 5.33
N LEU A 118 7.30 0.75 5.10
CA LEU A 118 6.55 -0.19 5.91
C LEU A 118 6.61 -1.56 5.25
N THR A 119 7.18 -2.53 5.95
CA THR A 119 7.25 -3.91 5.47
C THR A 119 5.92 -4.62 5.65
N LYS A 120 5.71 -5.73 4.94
CA LYS A 120 4.54 -6.61 5.12
C LYS A 120 4.78 -7.81 6.03
N GLU A 121 6.04 -8.01 6.47
CA GLU A 121 6.45 -9.22 7.17
C GLU A 121 6.08 -9.18 8.65
N ASN A 122 6.24 -8.02 9.27
CA ASN A 122 6.07 -7.83 10.70
C ASN A 122 5.25 -6.58 11.00
N LYS A 123 4.61 -6.55 12.16
CA LYS A 123 4.01 -5.31 12.67
C LYS A 123 5.11 -4.27 12.82
N GLN A 124 4.86 -3.10 12.24
CA GLN A 124 5.76 -1.98 12.26
C GLN A 124 4.98 -0.74 12.68
N GLN A 125 5.56 0.01 13.61
CA GLN A 125 5.10 1.31 14.04
C GLN A 125 6.30 2.25 14.08
N ASP A 126 6.26 3.27 13.23
CA ASP A 126 7.29 4.30 13.19
C ASP A 126 6.79 5.51 13.97
N ASN A 127 7.50 5.88 15.03
CA ASN A 127 7.14 6.99 15.91
C ASN A 127 7.95 8.24 15.56
N TYR A 128 7.24 9.35 15.41
CA TYR A 128 7.76 10.64 15.03
C TYR A 128 7.43 11.69 16.09
N LYS A 129 8.39 12.58 16.32
CA LYS A 129 8.21 13.80 17.12
C LYS A 129 8.36 15.00 16.19
N ILE A 130 7.35 15.85 16.15
CA ILE A 130 7.28 17.04 15.30
C ILE A 130 7.33 18.25 16.22
N GLU A 131 8.39 19.05 16.09
CA GLU A 131 8.55 20.30 16.81
C GLU A 131 8.20 21.47 15.90
N ILE A 132 7.39 22.37 16.44
CA ILE A 132 7.01 23.63 15.79
C ILE A 132 7.76 24.76 16.48
N LEU A 133 8.59 25.46 15.71
CA LEU A 133 9.46 26.53 16.16
C LEU A 133 8.97 27.86 15.59
N LEU A 134 8.79 28.85 16.47
CA LEU A 134 8.36 30.20 16.09
C LEU A 134 9.58 31.14 16.05
N ASN A 135 9.82 31.78 14.90
CA ASN A 135 11.04 32.58 14.69
C ASN A 135 11.03 33.95 15.38
N LYS A 136 9.86 34.50 15.71
CA LYS A 136 9.72 35.78 16.42
C LYS A 136 8.61 35.70 17.46
N LYS A 137 8.72 36.50 18.53
CA LYS A 137 7.55 37.00 19.26
C LYS A 137 6.74 37.81 18.25
N ILE A 138 5.81 37.15 17.61
CA ILE A 138 4.95 37.77 16.60
C ILE A 138 4.15 38.88 17.32
N SER A 139 3.87 40.01 16.68
CA SER A 139 3.07 41.10 17.30
C SER A 139 1.57 41.00 17.00
N GLU A 140 1.16 40.04 16.19
CA GLU A 140 -0.22 39.77 15.77
C GLU A 140 -0.66 38.38 16.24
N ASP A 141 -1.95 38.23 16.53
CA ASP A 141 -2.57 36.94 16.84
C ASP A 141 -2.52 36.03 15.59
N ILE A 142 -1.39 35.38 15.34
CA ILE A 142 -1.30 34.35 14.31
C ILE A 142 -2.18 33.19 14.77
N LEU A 143 -3.31 32.98 14.10
CA LEU A 143 -4.06 31.74 14.14
C LEU A 143 -3.74 30.96 12.86
N GLN A 144 -2.77 30.05 12.93
CA GLN A 144 -2.35 29.27 11.78
C GLN A 144 -2.73 27.81 11.92
N ASN A 145 -3.46 27.32 10.93
CA ASN A 145 -3.78 25.91 10.79
C ASN A 145 -2.60 25.21 10.11
N VAL A 146 -2.07 24.19 10.77
CA VAL A 146 -1.07 23.27 10.24
C VAL A 146 -1.69 21.89 10.16
N GLU A 147 -1.54 21.24 9.02
CA GLU A 147 -2.01 19.89 8.78
C GLU A 147 -0.82 18.99 8.46
N ILE A 148 -0.71 17.87 9.17
CA ILE A 148 0.30 16.85 8.96
C ILE A 148 -0.36 15.73 8.16
N LYS A 149 0.14 15.48 6.94
CA LYS A 149 -0.34 14.40 6.08
C LYS A 149 0.74 13.35 5.91
N VAL A 150 0.29 12.10 5.78
CA VAL A 150 1.14 10.98 5.40
C VAL A 150 0.63 10.45 4.07
N TYR A 151 1.52 10.43 3.08
CA TYR A 151 1.25 9.88 1.77
C TYR A 151 1.98 8.56 1.63
N SER A 152 1.30 7.56 1.09
CA SER A 152 1.86 6.23 0.89
C SER A 152 1.53 5.68 -0.49
N GLU A 153 2.46 4.91 -1.04
CA GLU A 153 2.28 4.17 -2.29
C GLU A 153 2.74 2.72 -2.10
N GLN A 154 2.14 1.80 -2.87
CA GLN A 154 2.61 0.42 -2.89
C GLN A 154 3.97 0.38 -3.59
N LYS A 155 4.94 -0.24 -2.94
CA LYS A 155 6.23 -0.48 -3.56
C LYS A 155 6.05 -1.52 -4.65
N ASN A 156 6.09 -1.09 -5.91
CA ASN A 156 6.07 -2.01 -7.03
C ASN A 156 7.34 -2.87 -6.97
N LYS A 157 7.17 -4.20 -7.10
CA LYS A 157 8.32 -5.06 -7.37
C LYS A 157 8.89 -4.61 -8.71
N GLU A 158 10.18 -4.28 -8.74
CA GLU A 158 10.90 -4.16 -10.00
C GLU A 158 10.67 -5.47 -10.76
N GLU A 159 10.12 -5.37 -11.98
CA GLU A 159 10.09 -6.49 -12.90
C GLU A 159 11.55 -6.89 -13.15
N VAL A 160 11.98 -7.98 -12.52
CA VAL A 160 13.19 -8.67 -12.95
C VAL A 160 12.90 -9.13 -14.37
N LYS A 161 13.38 -8.35 -15.35
CA LYS A 161 13.46 -8.82 -16.72
C LYS A 161 14.48 -9.96 -16.73
N GLU A 162 13.96 -11.18 -16.85
CA GLU A 162 14.75 -12.39 -17.11
C GLU A 162 15.66 -12.23 -18.33
#